data_AF-A0A355AGI2-F1
#
_entry.id   AF-A0A355AGI2-F1
#
_cell.length_a   1.000
_cell.length_b   1.000
_cell.length_c   1.000
_cell.angle_alpha   90.00
_cell.angle_beta   90.00
_cell.angle_gamma   90.00
#
_symmetry.space_group_name_H-M   'P 1'
#
loop_
_entity.id
_entity.type
_entity.pdbx_description
1 polymer ?
#
loop_
_entity_poly.entity_id
_entity_poly.type
_entity_poly.pdbx_seq_one_letter_code
_entity_poly.pdbx_strand_id
1 'polypeptide(L)'
;LTGDCGNNHSNWSSKAYDALLEQANQHNDPEERLKILRKAEAFALEEQPLIPLYVYTRTQLIKPYVRGIWGNHQDRHPWKYMWIDESYEEISDPVSELRKDVQVHE
;
A
#
# COMPACT_ATOMS: atom_id res chain seq x y z
N LEU A 1 -9.70 -4.63 13.99
CA LEU A 1 -10.14 -5.89 14.63
C LEU A 1 -10.69 -5.69 16.03
N THR A 2 -10.56 -4.51 16.65
CA THR A 2 -11.25 -4.28 17.92
C THR A 2 -12.76 -4.44 17.72
N GLY A 3 -13.45 -4.92 18.75
CA GLY A 3 -14.88 -5.25 18.66
C GLY A 3 -15.78 -4.05 18.37
N ASP A 4 -15.34 -2.84 18.70
CA ASP A 4 -16.04 -1.57 18.51
C ASP A 4 -15.70 -0.85 17.20
N CYS A 5 -14.78 -1.39 16.40
CA CYS A 5 -14.32 -0.75 15.17
C CYS A 5 -15.33 -0.94 14.03
N GLY A 6 -15.85 0.16 13.46
CA GLY A 6 -16.76 0.12 12.31
C GLY A 6 -16.18 -0.51 11.03
N ASN A 7 -14.86 -0.69 10.96
CA ASN A 7 -14.17 -1.38 9.87
C ASN A 7 -13.96 -2.88 10.14
N ASN A 8 -14.54 -3.42 11.21
CA ASN A 8 -14.45 -4.83 11.55
C ASN A 8 -15.53 -5.66 10.83
N HIS A 9 -15.24 -6.08 9.61
CA HIS A 9 -16.16 -6.90 8.81
C HIS A 9 -16.22 -8.38 9.22
N SER A 10 -15.29 -8.84 10.07
CA SER A 10 -15.30 -10.22 10.59
C SER A 10 -16.33 -10.43 11.70
N ASN A 11 -16.81 -9.35 12.31
CA ASN A 11 -17.66 -9.35 13.52
C ASN A 11 -17.05 -10.11 14.72
N TRP A 12 -15.75 -10.43 14.66
CA TRP A 12 -15.01 -11.04 15.76
C TRP A 12 -14.70 -9.99 16.83
N SER A 13 -14.75 -10.40 18.10
CA SER A 13 -14.39 -9.55 19.24
C SER A 13 -13.68 -10.40 20.30
N SER A 14 -12.62 -9.84 20.89
CA SER A 14 -11.89 -10.50 21.96
C SER A 14 -11.35 -9.47 22.96
N LYS A 15 -11.79 -9.60 24.22
CA LYS A 15 -11.32 -8.73 25.31
C LYS A 15 -9.81 -8.82 25.52
N ALA A 16 -9.22 -10.00 25.29
CA ALA A 16 -7.78 -10.20 25.42
C ALA A 16 -7.01 -9.44 24.33
N TYR A 17 -7.49 -9.48 23.09
CA TYR A 17 -6.89 -8.75 21.99
C TYR A 17 -7.02 -7.23 22.18
N ASP A 18 -8.20 -6.75 22.58
CA ASP A 18 -8.45 -5.34 22.84
C ASP A 18 -7.54 -4.79 23.96
N ALA A 19 -7.35 -5.57 25.04
CA ALA A 19 -6.45 -5.20 26.13
C ALA A 19 -4.97 -5.12 25.68
N LEU A 20 -4.51 -6.02 24.81
CA LEU A 20 -3.15 -5.97 24.26
C LEU A 20 -2.94 -4.71 23.40
N LEU A 21 -3.94 -4.31 22.62
CA LEU A 21 -3.88 -3.09 21.82
C LEU A 21 -3.90 -1.83 22.69
N GLU A 22 -4.74 -1.80 23.72
CA GLU A 22 -4.77 -0.70 24.68
C GLU A 22 -3.42 -0.55 25.39
N GLN A 23 -2.85 -1.67 25.86
CA GLN A 23 -1.52 -1.69 26.45
C GLN A 23 -0.46 -1.14 25.48
N ALA A 24 -0.44 -1.62 24.24
CA ALA A 24 0.50 -1.14 23.22
C ALA A 24 0.38 0.38 22.97
N ASN A 25 -0.82 0.95 23.06
CA ASN A 25 -1.05 2.39 22.89
C ASN A 25 -0.58 3.24 24.07
N GLN A 26 -0.36 2.65 25.26
CA GLN A 26 0.15 3.34 26.44
C GLN A 26 1.68 3.45 26.47
N HIS A 27 2.39 2.69 25.63
CA HIS A 27 3.86 2.71 25.56
C HIS A 27 4.38 3.71 24.52
N ASN A 28 5.26 4.62 24.95
CA ASN A 28 5.97 5.55 24.06
C ASN A 28 7.25 4.95 23.46
N ASP A 29 7.85 3.97 24.13
CA ASP A 29 9.04 3.29 23.61
C ASP A 29 8.66 2.38 22.42
N PRO A 30 9.26 2.58 21.23
CA PRO A 30 8.90 1.82 20.05
C PRO A 30 9.19 0.32 20.17
N GLU A 31 10.24 -0.10 20.87
CA GLU A 31 10.61 -1.50 20.98
C GLU A 31 9.65 -2.27 21.89
N GLU A 32 9.31 -1.69 23.05
CA GLU A 32 8.32 -2.26 23.97
C GLU A 32 6.93 -2.32 23.32
N ARG A 33 6.53 -1.24 22.63
CA ARG A 33 5.27 -1.23 21.87
C ARG A 33 5.24 -2.33 20.82
N LEU A 34 6.34 -2.54 20.08
CA LEU A 34 6.42 -3.58 19.06
C LEU A 34 6.35 -4.99 19.66
N LYS A 35 6.96 -5.23 20.82
CA LYS A 35 6.86 -6.53 21.53
C LYS A 35 5.41 -6.87 21.87
N ILE A 36 4.62 -5.89 22.30
CA ILE A 36 3.20 -6.10 22.63
C ILE A 36 2.38 -6.32 21.36
N LEU A 37 2.62 -5.53 20.30
CA LEU A 37 1.92 -5.70 19.03
C LEU A 37 2.16 -7.07 18.40
N ARG A 38 3.37 -7.62 18.50
CA ARG A 38 3.65 -9.00 18.05
C ARG A 38 2.84 -10.04 18.81
N LYS A 39 2.61 -9.84 20.12
CA LYS A 39 1.74 -10.73 20.91
C LYS A 39 0.29 -10.63 20.47
N ALA A 40 -0.21 -9.42 20.20
CA ALA A 40 -1.55 -9.21 19.68
C ALA A 40 -1.74 -9.87 18.30
N GLU A 41 -0.77 -9.72 17.40
CA GLU A 41 -0.76 -10.37 16.08
C GLU A 41 -0.76 -11.90 16.20
N ALA A 42 0.11 -12.48 17.03
CA ALA A 42 0.14 -13.92 17.26
C ALA A 42 -1.20 -14.46 17.79
N PHE A 43 -1.80 -13.77 18.76
CA PHE A 43 -3.12 -14.12 19.30
C PHE A 43 -4.21 -14.07 18.22
N ALA A 44 -4.21 -13.04 17.38
CA ALA A 44 -5.16 -12.96 16.26
C ALA A 44 -4.94 -14.09 15.24
N LEU A 45 -3.69 -14.48 14.96
CA LEU A 45 -3.41 -15.59 14.05
C LEU A 45 -3.85 -16.95 14.62
N GLU A 46 -3.79 -17.15 15.94
CA GLU A 46 -4.29 -18.36 16.61
C GLU A 46 -5.82 -18.46 16.55
N GLU A 47 -6.52 -17.35 16.78
CA GLU A 47 -8.00 -17.28 16.75
C GLU A 47 -8.57 -17.27 15.32
N GLN A 48 -7.73 -17.00 14.31
CA GLN A 48 -8.10 -16.95 12.89
C GLN A 48 -9.38 -16.14 12.55
N PRO A 49 -9.55 -14.90 13.05
CA PRO A 49 -10.71 -14.07 12.71
C PRO A 49 -10.65 -13.54 11.27
N LEU A 50 -9.47 -13.62 10.65
CA LEU A 50 -9.24 -13.34 9.24
C LEU A 50 -8.13 -14.25 8.71
N ILE A 51 -8.10 -14.44 7.39
CA ILE A 51 -7.07 -15.21 6.69
C ILE A 51 -6.32 -14.25 5.76
N PRO A 52 -5.07 -13.84 6.08
CA PRO A 52 -4.28 -13.01 5.20
C PRO A 52 -3.88 -13.82 3.95
N LEU A 53 -4.08 -13.27 2.76
CA LEU A 53 -3.76 -13.95 1.50
C LEU A 53 -2.44 -13.47 0.89
N TYR A 54 -2.19 -12.16 0.91
CA TYR A 54 -0.97 -11.56 0.36
C TYR A 54 -0.74 -10.15 0.91
N VAL A 55 0.48 -9.65 0.76
CA VAL A 55 0.84 -8.25 0.98
C VAL A 55 0.85 -7.54 -0.38
N TYR A 56 0.15 -6.41 -0.47
CA TYR A 56 0.00 -5.67 -1.73
C TYR A 56 1.34 -5.10 -2.22
N THR A 57 1.58 -5.24 -3.52
CA THR A 57 2.57 -4.45 -4.28
C THR A 57 1.83 -3.43 -5.13
N ARG A 58 2.38 -2.22 -5.31
CA ARG A 58 1.81 -1.24 -6.24
C ARG A 58 2.71 -1.07 -7.46
N THR A 59 2.13 -1.27 -8.63
CA THR A 59 2.74 -0.97 -9.93
C THR A 59 1.96 0.16 -10.57
N GLN A 60 2.66 1.16 -11.10
CA GLN A 60 2.06 2.31 -11.76
C GLN A 60 2.73 2.55 -13.11
N LEU A 61 1.92 2.91 -14.11
CA LEU A 61 2.40 3.41 -15.38
C LEU A 61 2.35 4.94 -15.33
N ILE A 62 3.52 5.56 -15.39
CA ILE A 62 3.67 7.01 -15.37
C ILE A 62 4.35 7.39 -16.68
N LYS A 63 3.75 8.35 -17.39
CA LYS A 63 4.35 8.86 -18.63
C LYS A 63 5.71 9.49 -18.33
N PRO A 64 6.74 9.29 -19.18
CA PRO A 64 8.09 9.77 -18.87
C PRO A 64 8.23 11.28 -18.76
N TYR A 65 7.27 12.08 -19.23
CA TYR A 65 7.23 13.53 -19.06
C TYR A 65 6.53 13.99 -17.77
N VAL A 66 5.94 13.09 -16.99
CA VAL A 66 5.27 13.46 -15.73
C VAL A 66 6.31 13.46 -14.62
N ARG A 67 6.38 14.57 -13.87
CA ARG A 67 7.34 14.78 -12.78
C ARG A 67 6.61 15.01 -11.46
N GLY A 68 7.35 14.87 -10.36
CA GLY A 68 6.84 15.13 -9.01
C GLY A 68 5.98 14.02 -8.41
N ILE A 69 6.09 12.80 -8.94
CA ILE A 69 5.55 11.58 -8.31
C ILE A 69 6.72 10.81 -7.69
N TRP A 70 6.57 10.38 -6.45
CA TRP A 70 7.59 9.56 -5.76
C TRP A 70 6.92 8.55 -4.83
N GLY A 71 7.54 7.38 -4.68
CA GLY A 71 7.05 6.34 -3.79
C GLY A 71 6.98 6.80 -2.33
N ASN A 72 5.89 6.49 -1.64
CA ASN A 72 5.77 6.71 -0.19
C ASN A 72 4.94 5.60 0.46
N HIS A 73 5.05 5.44 1.78
CA HIS A 73 4.46 4.32 2.52
C HIS A 73 2.93 4.27 2.47
N GLN A 74 2.28 5.43 2.31
CA GLN A 74 0.82 5.52 2.15
C GLN A 74 0.41 5.63 0.69
N ASP A 75 1.40 5.75 -0.18
CA ASP A 75 1.25 5.82 -1.61
C ASP A 75 0.27 6.95 -2.06
N ARG A 76 0.35 8.06 -1.29
CA ARG A 76 -0.37 9.31 -1.50
C ARG A 76 0.53 10.30 -2.24
N HIS A 77 0.11 10.72 -3.42
CA HIS A 77 0.88 11.63 -4.27
C HIS A 77 0.19 13.00 -4.29
N PRO A 78 0.72 14.04 -3.62
CA PRO A 78 0.05 15.33 -3.56
C PRO A 78 0.16 16.06 -4.91
N TRP A 79 -0.99 16.46 -5.46
CA TRP A 79 -1.07 17.00 -6.82
C TRP A 79 -0.33 18.33 -6.98
N LYS A 80 -0.18 19.08 -5.89
CA LYS A 80 0.57 20.35 -5.86
C LYS A 80 2.01 20.22 -6.40
N TYR A 81 2.62 19.04 -6.26
CA TYR A 81 4.00 18.80 -6.68
C TYR A 81 4.10 18.14 -8.06
N MET A 82 2.98 17.76 -8.66
CA MET A 82 2.94 17.10 -9.95
C MET A 82 2.93 18.15 -11.08
N TRP A 83 3.74 17.92 -12.10
CA TRP A 83 3.81 18.81 -13.26
C TRP A 83 4.21 18.03 -14.52
N ILE A 84 3.93 18.64 -15.67
CA ILE A 84 4.30 18.13 -17.00
C ILE A 84 5.61 18.80 -17.41
N ASP A 85 6.61 17.98 -17.71
CA ASP A 85 7.89 18.41 -18.23
C ASP A 85 7.77 18.73 -19.73
N GLU A 86 7.54 20.00 -20.05
CA GLU A 86 7.40 20.48 -21.43
C GLU A 86 8.70 20.36 -22.24
N SER A 87 9.84 20.19 -21.56
CA SER A 87 11.14 19.99 -22.22
C SER A 87 11.40 18.54 -22.62
N TYR A 88 10.47 17.62 -22.31
CA TYR A 88 10.63 16.21 -22.62
C TYR A 88 10.50 15.94 -24.12
N GLU A 89 11.58 15.46 -24.73
CA GLU A 89 11.57 14.90 -26.08
C GLU A 89 11.29 13.39 -26.01
N GLU A 90 10.35 12.93 -26.82
CA GLU A 90 10.02 11.51 -26.91
C GLU A 90 11.17 10.77 -27.60
N ILE A 91 11.86 9.92 -26.84
CA ILE A 91 12.86 9.01 -27.40
C ILE A 91 12.12 8.11 -28.39
N SER A 92 12.56 8.05 -29.66
CA SER A 92 11.91 7.19 -30.64
C SER A 92 12.08 5.72 -30.22
N ASP A 93 10.98 5.14 -29.72
CA ASP A 93 10.98 3.74 -29.32
C ASP A 93 11.03 2.89 -30.60
N PRO A 94 12.06 2.03 -30.79
CA PRO A 94 12.15 1.19 -31.99
C PRO A 94 10.97 0.22 -32.12
N VAL A 95 10.31 -0.12 -31.01
CA VAL A 95 9.10 -0.96 -30.98
C VAL A 95 7.86 -0.23 -31.51
N SER A 96 7.81 1.10 -31.39
CA SER A 96 6.70 1.91 -31.91
C SER A 96 6.79 2.08 -33.43
N GLU A 97 8.01 2.14 -33.98
CA GLU A 97 8.28 2.19 -35.41
C GLU A 97 7.92 0.86 -36.08
N LEU A 98 8.34 -0.27 -35.49
CA LEU A 98 7.98 -1.61 -35.96
C LEU A 98 6.46 -1.87 -36.03
N ARG A 99 5.66 -1.23 -35.17
CA ARG A 99 4.19 -1.35 -35.21
C ARG A 99 3.56 -0.54 -36.34
N LYS A 100 4.21 0.51 -36.82
CA LYS A 100 3.73 1.30 -37.97
C LYS A 100 3.95 0.53 -39.27
N ASP A 101 5.03 -0.24 -39.38
CA ASP A 101 5.36 -1.04 -40.57
C ASP A 101 4.45 -2.26 -40.78
N VAL A 102 3.79 -2.74 -39.72
CA VAL A 102 2.87 -3.90 -39.80
C VAL A 102 1.46 -3.51 -40.29
N GLN A 103 1.12 -2.22 -40.33
CA GLN A 103 -0.16 -1.73 -40.87
C GLN A 103 -0.06 -1.28 -42.34
N VAL A 104 0.51 -2.10 -43.22
CA VAL A 104 0.24 -2.00 -44.67
C VAL A 104 0.27 -3.40 -45.24
N HIS A 105 -0.89 -4.04 -45.38
CA HIS A 105 -1.23 -4.96 -46.48
C HIS A 105 -2.72 -5.28 -46.36
N GLU A 106 -3.52 -4.52 -47.09
CA GLU A 106 -4.88 -4.87 -47.52
C GLU A 106 -4.79 -5.68 -48.83
#